data_AF-A0A7X5EBH8-F1
#
_entry.id   AF-A0A7X5EBH8-F1
#
_cell.length_a   1.000
_cell.length_b   1.000
_cell.length_c   1.000
_cell.angle_alpha   90.00
_cell.angle_beta   90.00
_cell.angle_gamma   90.00
#
_symmetry.space_group_name_H-M   'P 1'
#
loop_
_entity.id
_entity.type
_entity.pdbx_description
1 polymer ?
#
loop_
_entity_poly.entity_id
_entity_poly.type
_entity_poly.pdbx_seq_one_letter_code
_entity_poly.pdbx_strand_id
1 'polypeptide(L)'
;MIFPERPARVTLEASGCGNNASVKVYLDGREENVLAEIDLADTGGEHDFRRFSGSFMGEVGEGRHSLHLKLIGNGETSICLKTICFEAGDTAESEG
;
A
#
# COMPACT_ATOMS: atom_id res chain seq x y z
N MET A 1 25.01 -1.54 18.08
CA MET A 1 23.63 -1.58 18.61
C MET A 1 22.74 -2.06 17.46
N ILE A 2 21.93 -3.12 17.58
CA ILE A 2 21.12 -3.60 16.45
C ILE A 2 19.82 -2.79 16.41
N PHE A 3 19.64 -1.97 15.37
CA PHE A 3 18.35 -1.35 15.09
C PHE A 3 17.45 -2.37 14.41
N PRO A 4 16.22 -2.61 14.90
CA PRO A 4 15.32 -3.55 14.27
C PRO A 4 14.94 -3.06 12.87
N GLU A 5 14.86 -3.98 11.91
CA GLU A 5 14.41 -3.68 10.55
C GLU A 5 13.03 -3.02 10.58
N ARG A 6 12.88 -1.93 9.85
CA ARG A 6 11.60 -1.23 9.70
C ARG A 6 11.03 -1.57 8.32
N PRO A 7 9.85 -2.19 8.21
CA PRO A 7 9.24 -2.46 6.92
C PRO A 7 8.87 -1.16 6.21
N ALA A 8 8.92 -1.19 4.88
CA ALA A 8 8.30 -0.15 4.09
C ALA A 8 6.78 -0.18 4.30
N ARG A 9 6.15 1.00 4.31
CA ARG A 9 4.71 1.14 4.55
C ARG A 9 4.08 1.97 3.46
N VAL A 10 2.94 1.50 2.96
CA VAL A 10 2.04 2.27 2.11
C VAL A 10 0.79 2.56 2.94
N THR A 11 0.43 3.82 3.05
CA THR A 11 -0.78 4.27 3.74
C THR A 11 -1.64 5.04 2.78
N LEU A 12 -2.95 4.76 2.75
CA LEU A 12 -3.89 5.47 1.89
C LEU A 12 -5.16 5.85 2.64
N GLU A 13 -5.82 6.89 2.18
CA GLU A 13 -7.17 7.26 2.60
C GLU A 13 -8.15 6.96 1.48
N ALA A 14 -9.15 6.12 1.76
CA ALA A 14 -10.14 5.68 0.80
C ALA A 14 -11.58 5.77 1.33
N SER A 15 -12.54 5.92 0.42
CA SER A 15 -13.99 5.87 0.66
C SER A 15 -14.71 5.17 -0.50
N GLY A 16 -16.02 4.89 -0.33
CA GLY A 16 -16.84 4.19 -1.32
C GLY A 16 -16.47 2.71 -1.51
N CYS A 17 -15.62 2.17 -0.63
CA CYS A 17 -15.17 0.80 -0.71
C CYS A 17 -16.35 -0.13 -0.38
N GLY A 18 -16.68 -1.03 -1.30
CA GLY A 18 -17.63 -2.12 -1.08
C GLY A 18 -16.99 -3.31 -0.37
N ASN A 19 -17.79 -4.35 -0.12
CA ASN A 19 -17.28 -5.59 0.46
C ASN A 19 -16.24 -6.26 -0.45
N ASN A 20 -15.09 -6.66 0.10
CA ASN A 20 -13.98 -7.30 -0.62
C ASN A 20 -13.26 -6.40 -1.63
N ALA A 21 -13.22 -5.08 -1.39
CA ALA A 21 -12.32 -4.20 -2.12
C ALA A 21 -10.89 -4.31 -1.58
N SER A 22 -9.90 -4.26 -2.46
CA SER A 22 -8.48 -4.22 -2.07
C SER A 22 -7.66 -3.33 -3.01
N VAL A 23 -6.48 -2.92 -2.54
CA VAL A 23 -5.47 -2.23 -3.35
C VAL A 23 -4.21 -3.07 -3.38
N LYS A 24 -3.80 -3.51 -4.56
CA LYS A 24 -2.50 -4.13 -4.77
C LYS A 24 -1.47 -3.08 -5.10
N VAL A 25 -0.33 -3.15 -4.42
CA VAL A 25 0.80 -2.24 -4.58
C VAL A 25 1.97 -3.00 -5.21
N TYR A 26 2.55 -2.44 -6.26
CA TYR A 26 3.72 -2.99 -6.94
C TYR A 26 4.55 -1.86 -7.53
N LEU A 27 5.80 -2.17 -7.90
CA LEU A 27 6.74 -1.21 -8.48
C LEU A 27 6.94 -1.47 -9.97
N ASP A 28 7.21 -0.39 -10.70
CA ASP A 28 7.65 -0.40 -12.10
C ASP A 28 6.76 -1.21 -13.05
N GLY A 29 5.45 -1.23 -12.78
CA GLY A 29 4.46 -1.93 -13.60
C GLY A 29 4.47 -3.46 -13.49
N ARG A 30 5.27 -4.05 -12.59
CA ARG A 30 5.36 -5.52 -12.40
C ARG A 30 4.19 -6.05 -11.59
N GLU A 31 3.02 -6.19 -12.21
CA GLU A 31 1.78 -6.63 -11.54
C GLU A 31 1.89 -8.04 -10.92
N GLU A 32 2.78 -8.87 -11.43
CA GLU A 32 3.09 -10.20 -10.91
C GLU A 32 3.84 -10.18 -9.58
N ASN A 33 4.52 -9.07 -9.27
CA ASN A 33 5.30 -8.89 -8.04
C ASN A 33 4.59 -7.91 -7.10
N VAL A 34 3.49 -8.38 -6.50
CA VAL A 34 2.73 -7.61 -5.51
C VAL A 34 3.56 -7.49 -4.24
N LEU A 35 3.86 -6.26 -3.85
CA LEU A 35 4.61 -5.96 -2.64
C LEU A 35 3.69 -5.95 -1.42
N ALA A 36 2.54 -5.30 -1.55
CA ALA A 36 1.52 -5.24 -0.50
C ALA A 36 0.12 -5.35 -1.10
N GLU A 37 -0.78 -5.99 -0.38
CA GLU A 37 -2.21 -5.96 -0.62
C GLU A 37 -2.89 -5.30 0.59
N ILE A 38 -3.67 -4.25 0.34
CA ILE A 38 -4.35 -3.45 1.36
C ILE A 38 -5.83 -3.73 1.26
N ASP A 39 -6.37 -4.47 2.22
CA ASP A 39 -7.80 -4.72 2.31
C ASP A 39 -8.55 -3.44 2.68
N LEU A 40 -9.53 -3.09 1.85
CA LEU A 40 -10.40 -1.95 2.07
C LEU A 40 -11.72 -2.45 2.64
N ALA A 41 -11.87 -2.32 3.96
CA ALA A 41 -13.15 -2.54 4.61
C ALA A 41 -14.18 -1.52 4.13
N ASP A 42 -15.46 -1.89 4.21
CA ASP A 42 -16.58 -0.99 3.93
C ASP A 42 -16.45 0.30 4.75
N THR A 43 -16.49 1.43 4.04
CA THR A 43 -16.31 2.75 4.64
C THR A 43 -17.62 3.36 5.13
N GLY A 44 -18.76 2.86 4.70
CA GLY A 44 -20.11 3.34 5.03
C GLY A 44 -20.70 4.33 4.02
N GLY A 45 -19.91 4.77 3.03
CA GLY A 45 -20.34 5.73 2.01
C GLY A 45 -19.17 6.34 1.22
N GLU A 46 -19.50 7.05 0.14
CA GLU A 46 -18.53 7.70 -0.77
C GLU A 46 -17.79 8.90 -0.13
N HIS A 47 -18.31 9.46 0.95
CA HIS A 47 -17.70 10.61 1.63
C HIS A 47 -17.01 10.25 2.96
N ASP A 48 -17.10 9.00 3.39
CA ASP A 48 -16.57 8.52 4.66
C ASP A 48 -15.14 8.00 4.51
N PHE A 49 -14.17 8.90 4.42
CA PHE A 49 -12.77 8.49 4.24
C PHE A 49 -12.23 7.78 5.48
N ARG A 50 -11.63 6.62 5.25
CA ARG A 50 -10.89 5.84 6.26
C ARG A 50 -9.47 5.61 5.82
N ARG A 51 -8.59 5.44 6.81
CA ARG A 51 -7.17 5.17 6.59
C ARG A 51 -6.92 3.67 6.56
N PHE A 52 -6.20 3.23 5.54
CA PHE A 52 -5.77 1.85 5.35
C PHE A 52 -4.26 1.82 5.14
N SER A 53 -3.63 0.71 5.49
CA SER A 53 -2.19 0.56 5.33
C SER A 53 -1.79 -0.87 5.01
N GLY A 54 -0.77 -1.01 4.17
CA GLY A 54 -0.04 -2.25 3.94
C GLY A 54 1.43 -2.04 4.21
N SER A 55 2.13 -3.11 4.58
CA SER A 55 3.57 -3.09 4.78
C SER A 55 4.20 -4.23 4.03
N PHE A 56 5.42 -4.01 3.56
CA PHE A 56 6.19 -5.06 2.90
C PHE A 56 7.66 -5.00 3.31
N MET A 57 8.26 -6.19 3.29
CA MET A 57 9.68 -6.41 3.51
C MET A 57 10.28 -6.88 2.20
N GLY A 58 11.36 -6.24 1.77
CA GLY A 58 12.05 -6.59 0.53
C GLY A 58 12.94 -5.45 0.08
N GLU A 59 14.05 -5.81 -0.56
CA GLU A 59 14.93 -4.83 -1.18
C GLU A 59 14.21 -4.20 -2.37
N VAL A 60 14.02 -2.89 -2.30
CA VAL A 60 13.76 -2.07 -3.48
C VAL A 60 15.13 -1.65 -3.99
N GLY A 61 15.41 -1.89 -5.27
CA GLY A 61 16.68 -1.52 -5.87
C GLY A 61 16.99 -0.03 -5.69
N GLU A 62 18.26 0.34 -5.83
CA GLU A 62 18.64 1.75 -5.81
C GLU A 62 18.05 2.48 -7.03
N GLY A 63 17.68 3.74 -6.82
CA GLY A 63 17.25 4.66 -7.87
C GLY A 63 15.77 5.00 -7.81
N ARG A 64 15.24 5.51 -8.93
CA ARG A 64 13.86 5.98 -9.04
C ARG A 64 12.94 4.83 -9.46
N HIS A 65 11.94 4.56 -8.64
CA HIS A 65 10.88 3.59 -8.94
C HIS A 65 9.54 4.28 -9.12
N SER A 66 8.66 3.66 -9.91
CA SER A 66 7.26 4.08 -10.03
C SER A 66 6.41 3.24 -9.10
N LEU A 67 5.59 3.87 -8.25
CA LEU A 67 4.61 3.18 -7.41
C LEU A 67 3.30 3.00 -8.18
N HIS A 68 2.86 1.77 -8.36
CA HIS A 68 1.61 1.44 -9.02
C HIS A 68 0.60 0.90 -8.01
N LEU A 69 -0.66 1.31 -8.19
CA LEU A 69 -1.80 0.91 -7.37
C LEU A 69 -2.85 0.30 -8.28
N LYS A 70 -3.18 -0.97 -8.06
CA LYS A 70 -4.28 -1.64 -8.76
C LYS A 70 -5.46 -1.78 -7.80
N LEU A 71 -6.52 -1.06 -8.13
CA LEU A 71 -7.79 -1.11 -7.43
C LEU A 71 -8.53 -2.39 -7.82
N ILE A 72 -8.93 -3.17 -6.82
CA ILE A 72 -9.73 -4.38 -7.00
C ILE A 72 -11.04 -4.17 -6.26
N GLY A 73 -12.16 -4.39 -6.95
CA GLY A 73 -13.50 -4.35 -6.38
C GLY A 73 -14.41 -5.31 -7.11
N ASN A 74 -15.57 -5.60 -6.51
CA ASN A 74 -16.66 -6.35 -7.11
C ASN A 74 -17.77 -5.39 -7.56
N GLY A 75 -18.31 -5.60 -8.77
CA GLY A 75 -19.47 -4.86 -9.27
C GLY A 75 -19.30 -3.34 -9.32
N GLU A 76 -20.34 -2.60 -8.92
CA GLU A 76 -20.46 -1.12 -8.95
C GLU A 76 -19.68 -0.40 -7.83
N THR A 77 -18.60 -0.99 -7.33
CA THR A 77 -17.81 -0.37 -6.26
C THR A 77 -17.01 0.82 -6.79
N SER A 78 -17.26 2.01 -6.26
CA SER A 78 -16.48 3.22 -6.55
C SER A 78 -15.44 3.45 -5.45
N ILE A 79 -14.17 3.15 -5.71
CA ILE A 79 -13.09 3.42 -4.75
C ILE A 79 -12.56 4.84 -4.98
N CYS A 80 -12.79 5.73 -4.03
CA CYS A 80 -12.24 7.08 -4.05
C CYS A 80 -10.97 7.13 -3.21
N LEU A 81 -9.84 7.56 -3.80
CA LEU A 81 -8.58 7.76 -3.09
C LEU A 81 -8.34 9.26 -2.86
N LYS A 82 -7.89 9.61 -1.65
CA LYS A 82 -7.59 11.01 -1.28
C LYS A 82 -6.10 11.26 -1.07
N THR A 83 -5.51 10.48 -0.18
CA THR A 83 -4.10 10.63 0.21
C THR A 83 -3.40 9.29 0.03
N ILE A 84 -2.19 9.30 -0.51
CA ILE A 84 -1.30 8.15 -0.59
C ILE A 84 0.05 8.57 -0.01
N CYS A 85 0.52 7.85 1.00
CA CYS A 85 1.82 8.03 1.61
C CYS A 85 2.63 6.74 1.46
N PHE A 86 3.89 6.90 1.06
CA PHE A 86 4.86 5.83 1.03
C PHE A 86 6.00 6.18 2.00
N GLU A 87 6.22 5.31 2.97
CA GLU A 87 7.30 5.43 3.94
C GLU A 87 8.33 4.34 3.63
N ALA A 88 9.55 4.77 3.29
CA ALA A 88 10.66 3.85 3.12
C ALA A 88 10.98 3.15 4.46
N GLY A 89 11.22 1.85 4.37
CA GLY A 89 11.74 1.04 5.46
C GLY A 89 13.26 1.18 5.60
N ASP A 90 13.82 0.60 6.66
CA ASP A 90 15.25 0.60 6.94
C ASP A 90 15.71 -0.85 7.19
N THR A 91 16.85 -1.23 6.62
CA THR A 91 17.52 -2.50 6.92
C THR A 91 18.31 -2.39 8.22
N ALA A 92 18.46 -3.49 8.95
CA ALA A 92 19.29 -3.51 10.15
C ALA A 92 20.75 -3.30 9.74
N GLU A 93 21.29 -2.11 9.98
CA GLU A 93 22.72 -1.86 9.80
C GLU A 93 23.50 -2.62 10.89
N SER A 94 24.32 -3.60 10.50
CA SER A 94 25.37 -4.10 11.37
C SER A 94 26.57 -3.16 11.26
N GLU A 95 26.88 -2.42 12.32
CA GLU A 95 28.18 -1.75 12.44
C GLU A 95 29.28 -2.82 12.30
N GLY A 96 30.10 -2.71 11.25
CA GLY A 96 31.25 -3.58 10.97
C GLY A 96 32.48 -3.28 11.82
#